data_AF-A0A258D1Q0-F1
#
_entry.id   AF-A0A258D1Q0-F1
#
_cell.length_a   1.000
_cell.length_b   1.000
_cell.length_c   1.000
_cell.angle_alpha   90.00
_cell.angle_beta   90.00
_cell.angle_gamma   90.00
#
_symmetry.space_group_name_H-M   'P 1'
#
loop_
_entity.id
_entity.type
_entity.pdbx_description
1 polymer ?
#
loop_
_entity_poly.entity_id
_entity_poly.type
_entity_poly.pdbx_seq_one_letter_code
_entity_poly.pdbx_strand_id
1 'polypeptide(L)'
;MADSLTIEAGTAAEEPLARARRMLAEKPDAMVESVARETGLSTRAVLELMPAEGHVLIAPERFEALWQELATWGTVMFLVHTPDIVLECEGALPVGSFGHGYYNIHGDSPIGGHIKASNCAAIYVVDRQLTSRRVCSVQFFNGEGEVMFKVFVRRDAQRALLPDQLDRFEALKTKFI
;
A
#
# COMPACT_ATOMS: atom_id res chain seq x y z
N MET A 1 17.70 54.28 27.21
CA MET A 1 17.33 53.83 25.85
C MET A 1 17.51 52.33 25.84
N ALA A 2 16.41 51.60 25.97
CA ALA A 2 16.41 50.13 25.99
C ALA A 2 16.41 49.65 24.54
N ASP A 3 17.46 48.92 24.19
CA ASP A 3 17.63 48.33 22.86
C ASP A 3 16.73 47.09 22.79
N SER A 4 15.68 47.16 21.96
CA SER A 4 14.73 46.07 21.81
C SER A 4 15.31 45.06 20.81
N LEU A 5 15.76 43.91 21.31
CA LEU A 5 16.05 42.74 20.49
C LEU A 5 14.74 42.19 19.93
N THR A 6 14.43 42.56 18.70
CA THR A 6 13.44 41.88 17.87
C THR A 6 13.99 40.48 17.57
N ILE A 7 13.45 39.46 18.24
CA ILE A 7 13.67 38.07 17.82
C ILE A 7 12.86 37.89 16.54
N GLU A 8 13.53 37.82 15.40
CA GLU A 8 12.93 37.32 14.18
C GLU A 8 12.47 35.88 14.45
N ALA A 9 11.15 35.71 14.56
CA ALA A 9 10.53 34.40 14.56
C ALA A 9 10.82 33.76 13.20
N GLY A 10 11.90 33.00 13.11
CA GLY A 10 12.16 32.12 11.98
C GLY A 10 10.89 31.33 11.70
N THR A 11 10.44 31.34 10.45
CA THR A 11 9.24 30.63 10.00
C THR A 11 9.23 29.23 10.60
N ALA A 12 8.29 28.96 11.51
CA ALA A 12 8.18 27.64 12.12
C ALA A 12 8.08 26.60 10.99
N ALA A 13 8.95 25.59 11.01
CA ALA A 13 8.89 24.53 10.03
C ALA A 13 7.47 23.95 10.03
N GLU A 14 6.87 23.85 8.85
CA GLU A 14 5.52 23.29 8.73
C GLU A 14 5.48 21.88 9.31
N GLU A 15 4.43 21.59 10.08
CA GLU A 15 4.20 20.26 10.64
C GLU A 15 4.13 19.20 9.51
N PRO A 16 4.81 18.05 9.64
CA PRO A 16 4.82 16.98 8.63
C PRO A 16 3.44 16.60 8.10
N LEU A 17 2.44 16.52 8.97
CA LEU A 17 1.06 16.17 8.62
C LEU A 17 0.40 17.21 7.72
N ALA A 18 0.53 18.49 8.06
CA ALA A 18 0.01 19.60 7.25
C ALA A 18 0.69 19.64 5.88
N ARG A 19 2.01 19.44 5.86
CA ARG A 19 2.78 19.37 4.61
C ARG A 19 2.32 18.22 3.72
N ALA A 20 2.13 17.02 4.27
CA ALA A 20 1.64 15.86 3.54
C ALA A 20 0.24 16.09 2.94
N ARG A 21 -0.69 16.67 3.72
CA ARG A 21 -2.04 17.01 3.23
C ARG A 21 -1.99 17.99 2.06
N ARG A 22 -1.15 19.03 2.16
CA ARG A 22 -0.98 19.99 1.04
C ARG A 22 -0.42 19.29 -0.20
N MET A 23 0.63 18.49 -0.06
CA MET A 23 1.24 17.77 -1.20
C MET A 23 0.24 16.84 -1.89
N LEU A 24 -0.59 16.13 -1.13
CA LEU A 24 -1.65 15.28 -1.67
C LEU A 24 -2.76 16.08 -2.36
N ALA A 25 -3.10 17.27 -1.85
CA ALA A 25 -4.09 18.15 -2.47
C ALA A 25 -3.58 18.79 -3.78
N GLU A 26 -2.31 19.21 -3.81
CA GLU A 26 -1.68 19.82 -4.99
C GLU A 26 -1.40 18.79 -6.08
N LYS A 27 -0.99 17.59 -5.70
CA LYS A 27 -0.71 16.49 -6.62
C LYS A 27 -1.40 15.21 -6.14
N PRO A 28 -2.71 15.06 -6.41
CA PRO A 28 -3.45 13.86 -6.03
C PRO A 28 -2.75 12.58 -6.51
N ASP A 29 -2.21 12.59 -7.73
CA ASP A 29 -1.51 11.44 -8.34
C ASP A 29 -0.12 11.16 -7.77
N ALA A 30 0.33 11.87 -6.73
CA ALA A 30 1.60 11.60 -6.07
C ALA A 30 1.66 10.18 -5.49
N MET A 31 2.84 9.57 -5.58
CA MET A 31 3.11 8.29 -4.94
C MET A 31 3.16 8.48 -3.42
N VAL A 32 2.39 7.68 -2.68
CA VAL A 32 2.27 7.76 -1.21
C VAL A 32 3.65 7.66 -0.55
N GLU A 33 4.50 6.75 -1.02
CA GLU A 33 5.88 6.58 -0.53
C GLU A 33 6.77 7.80 -0.75
N SER A 34 6.59 8.52 -1.87
CA SER A 34 7.36 9.75 -2.11
C SER A 34 6.96 10.85 -1.12
N VAL A 35 5.65 11.02 -0.89
CA VAL A 35 5.15 12.00 0.08
C VAL A 35 5.60 11.63 1.50
N ALA A 36 5.54 10.35 1.86
CA ALA A 36 6.03 9.83 3.14
C ALA A 36 7.52 10.18 3.35
N ARG A 37 8.37 9.84 2.38
CA ARG A 37 9.80 10.17 2.43
C ARG A 37 10.07 11.67 2.53
N GLU A 38 9.36 12.50 1.76
CA GLU A 38 9.57 13.96 1.77
C GLU A 38 9.12 14.63 3.07
N THR A 39 8.16 14.03 3.78
CA THR A 39 7.59 14.58 5.03
C THR A 39 8.13 13.90 6.29
N GLY A 40 8.82 12.77 6.16
CA GLY A 40 9.30 11.99 7.30
C GLY A 40 8.19 11.21 8.02
N LEU A 41 7.01 11.09 7.41
CA LEU A 41 5.92 10.25 7.90
C LEU A 41 6.09 8.82 7.39
N SER A 42 5.46 7.85 8.06
CA SER A 42 5.39 6.48 7.53
C SER A 42 4.48 6.43 6.30
N THR A 43 4.73 5.45 5.42
CA THR A 43 3.89 5.25 4.23
C THR A 43 2.42 5.06 4.59
N ARG A 44 2.13 4.31 5.66
CA ARG A 44 0.78 4.11 6.20
C ARG A 44 0.13 5.42 6.62
N ALA A 45 0.84 6.26 7.37
CA ALA A 45 0.29 7.53 7.84
C ALA A 45 -0.12 8.42 6.67
N VAL A 46 0.67 8.46 5.59
CA VAL A 46 0.30 9.20 4.38
C VAL A 46 -0.88 8.58 3.64
N LEU A 47 -0.95 7.25 3.53
CA LEU A 47 -2.10 6.56 2.93
C LEU A 47 -3.41 6.94 3.64
N GLU A 48 -3.40 6.99 4.98
CA GLU A 48 -4.56 7.32 5.80
C GLU A 48 -4.98 8.80 5.71
N LEU A 49 -4.16 9.68 5.13
CA LEU A 49 -4.56 11.06 4.82
C LEU A 49 -5.41 11.18 3.56
N MET A 50 -5.40 10.15 2.71
CA MET A 50 -6.24 10.12 1.53
C MET A 50 -7.72 10.05 1.90
N PRO A 51 -8.64 10.40 0.98
CA PRO A 51 -10.08 10.22 1.20
C PRO A 51 -10.40 8.79 1.61
N ALA A 52 -11.25 8.64 2.64
CA ALA A 52 -11.60 7.36 3.24
C ALA A 52 -12.28 6.41 2.23
N GLU A 53 -12.97 6.94 1.23
CA GLU A 53 -13.61 6.16 0.18
C GLU A 53 -12.60 5.43 -0.72
N GLY A 54 -11.35 5.89 -0.74
CA GLY A 54 -10.27 5.31 -1.55
C GLY A 54 -9.52 4.15 -0.87
N HIS A 55 -9.84 3.81 0.38
CA HIS A 55 -9.18 2.70 1.07
C HIS A 55 -10.04 2.07 2.16
N VAL A 56 -9.92 0.75 2.30
CA VAL A 56 -10.58 -0.03 3.34
C VAL A 56 -9.53 -0.76 4.15
N LEU A 57 -9.60 -0.66 5.47
CA LEU A 57 -8.75 -1.39 6.40
C LEU A 57 -9.27 -2.82 6.61
N ILE A 58 -8.40 -3.79 6.44
CA ILE A 58 -8.58 -5.19 6.83
C ILE A 58 -7.65 -5.48 8.00
N ALA A 59 -8.19 -6.11 9.04
CA ALA A 59 -7.45 -6.51 10.24
C ALA A 59 -6.31 -7.49 9.88
N PRO A 60 -5.09 -7.33 10.44
CA PRO A 60 -3.93 -8.15 10.08
C PRO A 60 -4.12 -9.64 10.37
N GLU A 61 -4.98 -10.02 11.32
CA GLU A 61 -5.32 -11.40 11.64
C GLU A 61 -5.98 -12.13 10.47
N ARG A 62 -6.50 -11.38 9.47
CA ARG A 62 -7.06 -11.93 8.23
C ARG A 62 -6.01 -12.27 7.17
N PHE A 63 -4.72 -12.07 7.44
CA PHE A 63 -3.63 -12.26 6.48
C PHE A 63 -3.76 -13.55 5.66
N GLU A 64 -3.86 -14.71 6.31
CA GLU A 64 -3.86 -16.00 5.61
C GLU A 64 -5.14 -16.21 4.79
N ALA A 65 -6.30 -15.90 5.36
CA ALA A 65 -7.57 -16.00 4.66
C ALA A 65 -7.64 -15.07 3.44
N LEU A 66 -7.07 -13.86 3.56
CA LEU A 66 -6.96 -12.92 2.45
C LEU A 66 -5.95 -13.40 1.41
N TRP A 67 -4.80 -13.94 1.82
CA TRP A 67 -3.83 -14.54 0.90
C TRP A 67 -4.46 -15.67 0.07
N GLN A 68 -5.20 -16.56 0.74
CA GLN A 68 -5.93 -17.65 0.07
C GLN A 68 -6.95 -17.12 -0.93
N GLU A 69 -7.67 -16.04 -0.61
CA GLU A 69 -8.57 -15.37 -1.57
C GLU A 69 -7.80 -14.81 -2.76
N LEU A 70 -6.72 -14.05 -2.52
CA LEU A 70 -5.89 -13.46 -3.58
C LEU A 70 -5.27 -14.53 -4.50
N ALA A 71 -4.92 -15.70 -3.96
CA ALA A 71 -4.41 -16.83 -4.73
C ALA A 71 -5.42 -17.38 -5.76
N THR A 72 -6.72 -17.09 -5.60
CA THR A 72 -7.76 -17.48 -6.57
C THR A 72 -7.91 -16.52 -7.76
N TRP A 73 -7.18 -15.41 -7.78
CA TRP A 73 -7.34 -14.36 -8.80
C TRP A 73 -6.66 -14.69 -10.13
N GLY A 74 -5.98 -15.84 -10.22
CA GLY A 74 -5.09 -16.15 -11.34
C GLY A 74 -3.82 -15.30 -11.27
N THR A 75 -3.31 -14.87 -12.43
CA THR A 75 -2.09 -14.06 -12.50
C THR A 75 -2.33 -12.65 -11.99
N VAL A 76 -1.64 -12.24 -10.93
CA VAL A 76 -1.65 -10.88 -10.38
C VAL A 76 -0.35 -10.14 -10.72
N MET A 77 -0.22 -8.88 -10.30
CA MET A 77 1.07 -8.19 -10.21
C MET A 77 1.46 -8.05 -8.74
N PHE A 78 2.51 -8.76 -8.33
CA PHE A 78 3.09 -8.68 -6.99
C PHE A 78 4.25 -7.69 -7.01
N LEU A 79 4.27 -6.77 -6.04
CA LEU A 79 5.23 -5.67 -6.02
C LEU A 79 5.88 -5.55 -4.64
N VAL A 80 7.21 -5.48 -4.62
CA VAL A 80 8.02 -5.11 -3.46
C VAL A 80 8.66 -3.76 -3.75
N HIS A 81 8.48 -2.80 -2.84
CA HIS A 81 9.01 -1.46 -2.98
C HIS A 81 9.95 -1.17 -1.82
N THR A 82 11.22 -0.93 -2.14
CA THR A 82 12.22 -0.42 -1.21
C THR A 82 12.71 0.94 -1.69
N PRO A 83 13.51 1.68 -0.89
CA PRO A 83 14.11 2.93 -1.35
C PRO A 83 14.95 2.80 -2.64
N ASP A 84 15.48 1.60 -2.91
CA ASP A 84 16.45 1.35 -3.97
C ASP A 84 15.87 0.60 -5.17
N ILE A 85 14.77 -0.14 -4.99
CA ILE A 85 14.15 -0.92 -6.07
C ILE A 85 12.63 -1.00 -5.92
N VAL A 86 11.95 -0.85 -7.05
CA VAL A 86 10.58 -1.32 -7.26
C VAL A 86 10.69 -2.62 -8.05
N LEU A 87 10.45 -3.75 -7.39
CA LEU A 87 10.43 -5.06 -8.03
C LEU A 87 8.98 -5.43 -8.31
N GLU A 88 8.68 -5.69 -9.58
CA GLU A 88 7.39 -6.14 -10.06
C GLU A 88 7.51 -7.58 -10.60
N CYS A 89 6.60 -8.46 -10.19
CA CYS A 89 6.56 -9.84 -10.63
C CYS A 89 5.12 -10.23 -10.98
N GLU A 90 4.94 -10.69 -12.22
CA GLU A 90 3.68 -11.23 -12.68
C GLU A 90 3.61 -12.74 -12.45
N GLY A 91 2.59 -13.21 -11.75
CA GLY A 91 2.42 -14.62 -11.45
C GLY A 91 1.14 -14.90 -10.67
N ALA A 92 0.72 -16.15 -10.61
CA ALA A 92 -0.30 -16.57 -9.65
C ALA A 92 0.34 -16.66 -8.26
N LEU A 93 -0.38 -16.28 -7.20
CA LEU A 93 0.14 -16.44 -5.85
C LEU A 93 0.05 -17.90 -5.43
N PRO A 94 1.16 -18.57 -5.07
CA PRO A 94 1.07 -19.91 -4.50
C PRO A 94 0.30 -19.89 -3.18
N VAL A 95 -0.48 -20.94 -2.91
CA VAL A 95 -1.04 -21.15 -1.58
C VAL A 95 0.12 -21.44 -0.63
N GLY A 96 0.24 -20.64 0.42
CA GLY A 96 1.32 -20.79 1.39
C GLY A 96 0.89 -21.53 2.66
N SER A 97 1.87 -21.78 3.52
CA SER A 97 1.65 -22.38 4.85
C SER A 97 2.60 -21.82 5.90
N PHE A 98 2.13 -21.72 7.14
CA PHE A 98 2.96 -21.30 8.27
C PHE A 98 4.01 -22.37 8.64
N GLY A 99 5.25 -21.93 8.86
CA GLY A 99 6.35 -22.77 9.29
C GLY A 99 7.58 -21.93 9.65
N HIS A 100 8.31 -22.31 10.70
CA HIS A 100 9.52 -21.63 11.18
C HIS A 100 9.38 -20.10 11.40
N GLY A 101 8.18 -19.62 11.76
CA GLY A 101 7.92 -18.20 11.98
C GLY A 101 7.62 -17.38 10.72
N TYR A 102 7.45 -18.03 9.57
CA TYR A 102 7.11 -17.41 8.28
C TYR A 102 5.86 -18.04 7.68
N TYR A 103 5.19 -17.30 6.80
CA TYR A 103 4.24 -17.81 5.83
C TYR A 103 5.01 -18.10 4.53
N ASN A 104 5.16 -19.39 4.22
CA ASN A 104 6.04 -19.87 3.15
C ASN A 104 5.23 -20.04 1.87
N ILE A 105 5.66 -19.41 0.78
CA ILE A 105 4.95 -19.37 -0.49
C ILE A 105 5.83 -19.99 -1.57
N HIS A 106 5.60 -21.26 -1.87
CA HIS A 106 6.33 -22.01 -2.88
C HIS A 106 5.32 -22.74 -3.77
N GLY A 107 5.59 -22.79 -5.07
CA GLY A 107 4.72 -23.47 -6.03
C GLY A 107 5.18 -23.20 -7.45
N ASP A 108 4.31 -23.54 -8.41
CA ASP A 108 4.52 -23.27 -9.83
C ASP A 108 4.19 -21.79 -10.14
N SER A 109 5.08 -20.90 -9.72
CA SER A 109 4.98 -19.45 -9.93
C SER A 109 6.36 -18.81 -9.80
N PRO A 110 6.65 -17.74 -10.56
CA PRO A 110 7.84 -16.92 -10.30
C PRO A 110 7.76 -16.16 -8.98
N ILE A 111 6.57 -16.03 -8.39
CA ILE A 111 6.37 -15.44 -7.06
C ILE A 111 6.57 -16.53 -6.02
N GLY A 112 7.64 -16.43 -5.23
CA GLY A 112 7.88 -17.33 -4.12
C GLY A 112 8.82 -16.75 -3.07
N GLY A 113 8.92 -17.43 -1.92
CA GLY A 113 9.77 -17.03 -0.80
C GLY A 113 9.08 -17.19 0.56
N HIS A 114 9.47 -16.33 1.52
CA HIS A 114 9.06 -16.43 2.92
C HIS A 114 8.58 -15.06 3.40
N ILE A 115 7.31 -14.97 3.78
CA ILE A 115 6.71 -13.72 4.29
C ILE A 115 6.66 -13.79 5.81
N LYS A 116 7.26 -12.80 6.49
CA LYS A 116 7.16 -12.69 7.95
C LYS A 116 5.80 -12.10 8.34
N ALA A 117 4.73 -12.86 8.13
CA ALA A 117 3.35 -12.40 8.29
C ALA A 117 3.04 -11.89 9.71
N SER A 118 3.76 -12.37 10.73
CA SER A 118 3.67 -11.83 12.11
C SER A 118 4.06 -10.35 12.23
N ASN A 119 4.77 -9.80 11.26
CA ASN A 119 5.09 -8.37 11.22
C ASN A 119 3.96 -7.52 10.62
N CYS A 120 2.98 -8.13 9.96
CA CYS A 120 1.86 -7.42 9.34
C CYS A 120 0.97 -6.81 10.42
N ALA A 121 0.85 -5.48 10.41
CA ALA A 121 0.07 -4.72 11.39
C ALA A 121 -1.18 -4.06 10.79
N ALA A 122 -1.25 -3.92 9.47
CA ALA A 122 -2.44 -3.45 8.76
C ALA A 122 -2.44 -3.93 7.32
N ILE A 123 -3.63 -4.12 6.76
CA ILE A 123 -3.80 -4.44 5.34
C ILE A 123 -4.83 -3.47 4.77
N TYR A 124 -4.52 -2.83 3.65
CA TYR A 124 -5.42 -1.89 3.00
C TYR A 124 -5.82 -2.39 1.62
N VAL A 125 -7.13 -2.45 1.37
CA VAL A 125 -7.68 -2.51 0.01
C VAL A 125 -7.74 -1.07 -0.51
N VAL A 126 -6.85 -0.72 -1.42
CA VAL A 126 -6.64 0.64 -1.91
C VAL A 126 -7.16 0.77 -3.34
N ASP A 127 -8.11 1.69 -3.52
CA ASP A 127 -8.76 2.03 -4.78
C ASP A 127 -8.47 3.49 -5.14
N ARG A 128 -7.45 3.69 -5.95
CA ARG A 128 -6.93 5.00 -6.33
C ARG A 128 -7.46 5.42 -7.69
N GLN A 129 -8.35 6.42 -7.71
CA GLN A 129 -8.67 7.13 -8.94
C GLN A 129 -7.55 8.13 -9.25
N LEU A 130 -6.68 7.80 -10.21
CA LEU A 130 -5.68 8.74 -10.73
C LEU A 130 -6.24 9.42 -11.98
N THR A 131 -5.71 10.59 -12.32
CA THR A 131 -6.11 11.32 -13.55
C THR A 131 -5.95 10.46 -14.80
N SER A 132 -4.92 9.60 -14.84
CA SER A 132 -4.62 8.74 -15.99
C SER A 132 -5.35 7.39 -15.98
N ARG A 133 -5.67 6.86 -14.80
CA ARG A 133 -6.24 5.51 -14.62
C ARG A 133 -6.67 5.23 -13.18
N ARG A 134 -7.64 4.36 -13.02
CA ARG A 134 -8.00 3.72 -11.73
C ARG A 134 -6.99 2.64 -11.34
N VAL A 135 -6.37 2.68 -10.17
CA VAL A 135 -5.42 1.66 -9.67
C VAL A 135 -5.98 0.94 -8.45
N CYS A 136 -6.17 -0.37 -8.56
CA CYS A 136 -6.70 -1.22 -7.47
C CYS A 136 -5.60 -2.14 -6.93
N SER A 137 -5.36 -2.10 -5.62
CA SER A 137 -4.31 -2.87 -4.96
C SER A 137 -4.67 -3.29 -3.55
N VAL A 138 -4.13 -4.41 -3.09
CA VAL A 138 -4.11 -4.81 -1.68
C VAL A 138 -2.69 -4.62 -1.15
N GLN A 139 -2.53 -3.82 -0.10
CA GLN A 139 -1.24 -3.39 0.41
C GLN A 139 -1.08 -3.83 1.86
N PHE A 140 0.02 -4.51 2.16
CA PHE A 140 0.31 -5.07 3.47
C PHE A 140 1.35 -4.20 4.16
N PHE A 141 1.11 -3.79 5.40
CA PHE A 141 1.95 -2.86 6.14
C PHE A 141 2.49 -3.50 7.41
N ASN A 142 3.75 -3.21 7.73
CA ASN A 142 4.38 -3.66 8.97
C ASN A 142 4.06 -2.74 10.16
N GLY A 143 4.56 -3.11 11.35
CA GLY A 143 4.39 -2.34 12.59
C GLY A 143 4.97 -0.93 12.57
N GLU A 144 5.96 -0.66 11.70
CA GLU A 144 6.56 0.68 11.52
C GLU A 144 5.76 1.54 10.52
N GLY A 145 4.68 1.00 9.95
CA GLY A 145 3.87 1.68 8.94
C GLY A 145 4.49 1.67 7.53
N GLU A 146 5.49 0.82 7.28
CA GLU A 146 6.07 0.64 5.95
C GLU A 146 5.38 -0.50 5.19
N VAL A 147 5.32 -0.37 3.86
CA VAL A 147 4.72 -1.39 2.99
C VAL A 147 5.63 -2.61 2.94
N MET A 148 5.10 -3.78 3.30
CA MET A 148 5.77 -5.06 3.14
C MET A 148 5.79 -5.48 1.66
N PHE A 149 4.63 -5.42 1.01
CA PHE A 149 4.42 -5.71 -0.40
C PHE A 149 3.01 -5.28 -0.82
N LYS A 150 2.75 -5.32 -2.13
CA LYS A 150 1.46 -4.99 -2.73
C LYS A 150 1.04 -6.05 -3.75
N VAL A 151 -0.25 -6.27 -3.87
CA VAL A 151 -0.86 -7.10 -4.91
C VAL A 151 -1.82 -6.24 -5.72
N PHE A 152 -1.58 -6.08 -7.02
CA PHE A 152 -2.40 -5.25 -7.89
C PHE A 152 -3.33 -6.09 -8.77
N VAL A 153 -4.54 -5.56 -9.00
CA VAL A 153 -5.42 -6.00 -10.08
C VAL A 153 -4.72 -5.72 -11.41
N ARG A 154 -4.67 -6.74 -12.26
CA ARG A 154 -4.00 -6.67 -13.56
C ARG A 154 -4.81 -5.90 -14.59
N ARG A 155 -4.15 -5.65 -15.71
CA ARG A 155 -4.74 -5.04 -16.89
C ARG A 155 -4.55 -5.91 -18.11
N ASP A 156 -5.48 -5.75 -19.04
CA ASP A 156 -5.36 -6.31 -20.39
C ASP A 156 -4.43 -5.48 -21.29
N ALA A 157 -4.31 -5.91 -22.56
CA ALA A 157 -3.49 -5.25 -23.57
C ALA A 157 -3.97 -3.82 -23.89
N GLN A 158 -5.25 -3.51 -23.66
CA GLN A 158 -5.88 -2.20 -23.84
C GLN A 158 -5.74 -1.31 -22.59
N ARG A 159 -5.04 -1.80 -21.56
CA ARG A 159 -4.83 -1.14 -20.27
C ARG A 159 -6.11 -0.99 -19.44
N ALA A 160 -7.19 -1.74 -19.73
CA ALA A 160 -8.34 -1.82 -18.84
C ALA A 160 -8.08 -2.80 -17.70
N LEU A 161 -8.68 -2.59 -16.52
CA LEU A 161 -8.58 -3.54 -15.41
C LEU A 161 -9.27 -4.85 -15.80
N LEU A 162 -8.69 -6.00 -15.45
CA LEU A 162 -9.31 -7.30 -15.72
C LEU A 162 -10.64 -7.42 -14.94
N PRO A 163 -11.78 -7.62 -15.62
CA PRO A 163 -13.10 -7.62 -14.97
C PRO A 163 -13.22 -8.61 -13.82
N ASP A 164 -12.84 -9.88 -14.03
CA ASP A 164 -12.96 -10.92 -13.00
C ASP A 164 -12.13 -10.63 -11.75
N GLN A 165 -10.95 -10.04 -11.90
CA GLN A 165 -10.12 -9.63 -10.75
C GLN A 165 -10.68 -8.39 -10.08
N LEU A 166 -11.22 -7.45 -10.86
CA LEU A 166 -11.85 -6.25 -10.33
C LEU A 166 -13.06 -6.60 -9.48
N ASP A 167 -13.93 -7.51 -9.94
CA ASP A 167 -15.11 -7.95 -9.18
C ASP A 167 -14.70 -8.58 -7.84
N ARG A 168 -13.65 -9.41 -7.83
CA ARG A 168 -13.10 -9.99 -6.60
C ARG A 168 -12.48 -8.92 -5.69
N PHE A 169 -11.78 -7.94 -6.26
CA PHE A 169 -11.23 -6.81 -5.52
C PHE A 169 -12.34 -5.99 -4.84
N GLU A 170 -13.43 -5.69 -5.55
CA GLU A 170 -14.58 -4.99 -4.96
C GLU A 170 -15.21 -5.80 -3.82
N ALA A 171 -15.33 -7.12 -3.97
CA ALA A 171 -15.86 -7.99 -2.93
C ALA A 171 -15.01 -7.96 -1.64
N LEU A 172 -13.69 -7.71 -1.72
CA LEU A 172 -12.84 -7.57 -0.53
C LEU A 172 -13.26 -6.41 0.37
N LYS A 173 -13.83 -5.34 -0.21
CA LYS A 173 -14.29 -4.14 0.51
C LYS A 173 -15.46 -4.39 1.45
N THR A 174 -16.06 -5.58 1.42
CA THR A 174 -17.14 -5.96 2.35
C THR A 174 -16.92 -7.33 2.97
N LYS A 175 -16.25 -8.26 2.29
CA LYS A 175 -16.05 -9.65 2.75
C LYS A 175 -15.12 -9.77 3.96
N PHE A 176 -14.17 -8.84 4.12
CA PHE A 176 -13.10 -8.92 5.11
C PHE A 176 -13.12 -7.78 6.14
N ILE A 177 -14.18 -6.95 6.15
CA ILE A 177 -14.43 -5.95 7.18
C ILE A 177 -15.20 -6.58 8.35
#